data_AF-A0A1V9YTN0-F1
#
_entry.id   AF-A0A1V9YTN0-F1
#
_cell.length_a   1.000
_cell.length_b   1.000
_cell.length_c   1.000
_cell.angle_alpha   90.00
_cell.angle_beta   90.00
_cell.angle_gamma   90.00
#
_symmetry.space_group_name_H-M   'P 1'
#
loop_
_entity.id
_entity.type
_entity.pdbx_description
1 polymer ?
#
loop_
_entity_poly.entity_id
_entity_poly.type
_entity_poly.pdbx_seq_one_letter_code
_entity_poly.pdbx_strand_id
1 'polypeptide(L)'
;CLDGVDEIYGYHNGPFPLGVVAVKGGPMLAHACFFSITVKGPGGHGSAPHQTQDPIVAAGQIIVAIQSIASRNISAQESAVISITQVHGGEADNVIPSSVKMSGTIRDFSPQVFSVVEERMRSIVENTAKAYGVIGTVEFKDSYPVTVNTQPQADIVAEVVSAAYGPQKVISAGLPVSGSEDFSYYLQKIPGAFYFVGTKESVSDASCAQNRNLHSDTFDFNDAALPVTVRTFLEIAQHRFGVEFTNLTSIPVIIRSYVVFGLAKMASITEVDATELTYEEFCDQYMSKNEPVLIKNIGKDWKVFDWCTPENELQYNELKSKYGTTKAPVVEYSKKSEYGEELRYEIEVGKYLDLLESGQAEKDQIYLKDWHFTRDFPHDVIYTTPEYFRDDWLNWWWDCKAKKYTAKEPLDDYRFVYLGPRGSFTPLHHDVFESNRYTYCYALLKLEFSWSINIIGEKEWIFFAPSEVHKLRDQFGRTVLTNALDYDSSKYPLASTATPIRLIQPPRSAILVPSGWYHQVTNTKTTLSINHNWFNAYNIEIVWKYFQRELQAVEKEIAHCRDSFDTEDEWIAQLILRANIGMDFNEFRELLQAKALDTNATEFDSIQINKILNELCVD
;
A
#
# COMPACT_ATOMS: atom_id res chain seq x y z
N CYS A 1 25.24 -8.18 -1.12
CA CYS A 1 24.49 -6.91 -1.33
C CYS A 1 25.33 -5.65 -1.04
N LEU A 2 26.59 -5.75 -0.58
CA LEU A 2 27.49 -4.60 -0.42
C LEU A 2 28.65 -4.60 -1.43
N ASP A 3 28.62 -5.50 -2.41
CA ASP A 3 29.66 -5.61 -3.44
C ASP A 3 29.67 -4.34 -4.31
N GLY A 4 30.81 -3.67 -4.39
CA GLY A 4 30.98 -2.43 -5.15
C GLY A 4 30.54 -1.15 -4.41
N VAL A 5 30.26 -1.22 -3.11
CA VAL A 5 29.93 -0.03 -2.28
C VAL A 5 31.19 0.47 -1.57
N ASP A 6 31.62 1.70 -1.88
CA ASP A 6 32.79 2.32 -1.26
C ASP A 6 32.47 3.04 0.06
N GLU A 7 31.31 3.70 0.14
CA GLU A 7 30.86 4.45 1.31
C GLU A 7 29.34 4.28 1.51
N ILE A 8 28.88 4.41 2.77
CA ILE A 8 27.45 4.31 3.10
C ILE A 8 26.98 5.46 4.00
N TYR A 9 25.83 6.04 3.66
CA TYR A 9 25.23 7.15 4.40
C TYR A 9 23.78 6.83 4.76
N GLY A 10 23.41 7.10 6.01
CA GLY A 10 22.06 6.90 6.52
C GLY A 10 21.63 8.05 7.40
N TYR A 11 20.32 8.21 7.57
CA TYR A 11 19.79 9.20 8.50
C TYR A 11 18.54 8.69 9.20
N HIS A 12 18.23 9.32 10.34
CA HIS A 12 16.97 9.14 11.05
C HIS A 12 16.45 10.50 11.48
N ASN A 13 15.13 10.67 11.54
CA ASN A 13 14.58 11.85 12.19
C ASN A 13 14.81 11.77 13.71
N GLY A 14 14.98 12.89 14.41
CA GLY A 14 15.17 12.85 15.86
C GLY A 14 14.64 14.10 16.55
N PRO A 15 14.45 14.06 17.88
CA PRO A 15 13.95 15.18 18.69
C PRO A 15 14.96 16.34 18.84
N PHE A 16 15.78 16.59 17.81
CA PHE A 16 16.65 17.74 17.66
C PHE A 16 15.88 18.93 17.07
N PRO A 17 16.40 20.18 17.19
CA PRO A 17 15.73 21.35 16.63
C PRO A 17 15.45 21.22 15.12
N LEU A 18 14.28 21.67 14.67
CA LEU A 18 13.81 21.50 13.30
C LEU A 18 14.84 22.00 12.27
N GLY A 19 15.16 21.12 11.31
CA GLY A 19 16.09 21.41 10.22
C GLY A 19 17.54 21.57 10.66
N VAL A 20 17.90 21.13 11.87
CA VAL A 20 19.29 20.95 12.30
C VAL A 20 19.68 19.49 12.07
N VAL A 21 20.86 19.27 11.50
CA VAL A 21 21.47 17.94 11.36
C VAL A 21 22.41 17.70 12.53
N ALA A 22 22.22 16.60 13.25
CA ALA A 22 23.12 16.19 14.33
C ALA A 22 24.01 15.03 13.86
N VAL A 23 25.33 15.24 13.86
CA VAL A 23 26.32 14.26 13.42
C VAL A 23 27.63 14.40 14.20
N LYS A 24 28.34 13.28 14.41
CA LYS A 24 29.72 13.24 14.90
C LYS A 24 30.43 12.00 14.36
N GLY A 25 31.76 12.01 14.38
CA GLY A 25 32.57 10.81 14.20
C GLY A 25 32.61 9.96 15.48
N GLY A 26 32.86 8.66 15.33
CA GLY A 26 32.85 7.70 16.42
C GLY A 26 31.44 7.28 16.83
N PRO A 27 31.23 6.83 18.09
CA PRO A 27 29.94 6.33 18.54
C PRO A 27 28.82 7.38 18.40
N MET A 28 27.72 6.98 17.74
CA MET A 28 26.47 7.72 17.52
C MET A 28 25.30 7.14 18.33
N LEU A 29 25.12 5.81 18.27
CA LEU A 29 24.03 5.08 18.91
C LEU A 29 24.55 3.85 19.65
N ALA A 30 23.87 3.50 20.73
CA ALA A 30 24.30 2.46 21.66
C ALA A 30 24.13 1.06 21.08
N HIS A 31 25.04 0.17 21.47
CA HIS A 31 24.85 -1.27 21.36
C HIS A 31 23.60 -1.71 22.14
N ALA A 32 22.88 -2.70 21.62
CA ALA A 32 21.75 -3.33 22.30
C ALA A 32 22.02 -4.80 22.54
N CYS A 33 21.91 -5.22 23.80
CA CYS A 33 21.87 -6.62 24.19
C CYS A 33 20.65 -6.88 25.07
N PHE A 34 20.00 -8.03 24.87
CA PHE A 34 18.95 -8.54 25.75
C PHE A 34 19.54 -9.58 26.70
N PHE A 35 19.02 -9.66 27.91
CA PHE A 35 19.40 -10.74 28.84
C PHE A 35 18.18 -11.38 29.48
N SER A 36 18.33 -12.65 29.85
CA SER A 36 17.36 -13.40 30.67
C SER A 36 18.08 -14.06 31.83
N ILE A 37 17.58 -13.84 33.04
CA ILE A 37 18.06 -14.46 34.27
C ILE A 37 17.01 -15.45 34.75
N THR A 38 17.43 -16.67 35.07
CA THR A 38 16.58 -17.68 35.71
C THR A 38 17.19 -18.09 37.04
N VAL A 39 16.41 -17.95 38.11
CA VAL A 39 16.76 -18.35 39.49
C VAL A 39 15.88 -19.53 39.88
N LYS A 40 16.48 -20.65 40.29
CA LYS A 40 15.78 -21.90 40.63
C LYS A 40 16.16 -22.42 42.01
N GLY A 41 15.17 -22.88 42.76
CA GLY A 41 15.32 -23.50 44.06
C GLY A 41 14.11 -24.36 44.41
N PRO A 42 14.20 -25.27 45.39
CA PRO A 42 13.05 -25.97 45.95
C PRO A 42 12.06 -24.97 46.59
N GLY A 43 10.91 -24.77 45.93
CA GLY A 43 9.76 -24.06 46.47
C GLY A 43 8.98 -24.89 47.50
N GLY A 44 7.88 -24.36 48.02
CA GLY A 44 7.07 -25.06 49.03
C GLY A 44 5.98 -24.20 49.67
N HIS A 45 5.40 -24.69 50.75
CA HIS A 45 4.30 -24.01 51.44
C HIS A 45 4.77 -22.69 52.08
N GLY A 46 4.08 -21.58 51.82
CA GLY A 46 4.50 -20.24 52.27
C GLY A 46 4.60 -20.05 53.79
N SER A 47 3.89 -20.86 54.57
CA SER A 47 4.01 -20.88 56.04
C SER A 47 5.17 -21.71 56.59
N ALA A 48 5.89 -22.45 55.73
CA ALA A 48 7.02 -23.28 56.11
C ALA A 48 8.33 -22.90 55.35
N PRO A 49 8.74 -21.62 55.35
CA PRO A 49 9.86 -21.16 54.53
C PRO A 49 11.19 -21.83 54.85
N HIS A 50 11.39 -22.28 56.10
CA HIS A 50 12.57 -23.01 56.55
C HIS A 50 12.77 -24.38 55.86
N GLN A 51 11.75 -24.87 55.13
CA GLN A 51 11.81 -26.11 54.33
C GLN A 51 12.06 -25.84 52.84
N THR A 52 12.27 -24.58 52.45
CA THR A 52 12.42 -24.14 51.06
C THR A 52 13.77 -23.44 50.86
N GLN A 53 14.12 -23.19 49.60
CA GLN A 53 15.18 -22.26 49.22
C GLN A 53 14.55 -21.24 48.27
N ASP A 54 14.10 -20.12 48.84
CA ASP A 54 13.20 -19.17 48.19
C ASP A 54 13.88 -18.42 47.02
N PRO A 55 13.49 -18.67 45.76
CA PRO A 55 14.05 -17.99 44.61
C PRO A 55 13.64 -16.52 44.50
N ILE A 56 12.52 -16.10 45.12
CA ILE A 56 12.03 -14.71 45.10
C ILE A 56 12.99 -13.81 45.88
N VAL A 57 13.40 -14.24 47.08
CA VAL A 57 14.34 -13.46 47.91
C VAL A 57 15.69 -13.31 47.22
N ALA A 58 16.21 -14.39 46.64
CA ALA A 58 17.45 -14.36 45.88
C ALA A 58 17.37 -13.45 44.65
N ALA A 59 16.27 -13.51 43.88
CA ALA A 59 16.04 -12.64 42.74
C ALA A 59 15.99 -11.16 43.13
N GLY A 60 15.33 -10.82 44.23
CA GLY A 60 15.30 -9.44 44.76
C GLY A 60 16.70 -8.89 45.06
N GLN A 61 17.59 -9.70 45.62
CA GLN A 61 18.97 -9.28 45.88
C GLN A 61 19.81 -9.19 44.62
N ILE A 62 19.59 -10.06 43.64
CA ILE A 62 20.22 -9.96 42.32
C ILE A 62 19.85 -8.64 41.64
N ILE A 63 18.57 -8.23 41.68
CA ILE A 63 18.10 -6.96 41.11
C ILE A 63 18.86 -5.78 41.71
N VAL A 64 18.99 -5.74 43.04
CA VAL A 64 19.71 -4.68 43.77
C VAL A 64 21.20 -4.69 43.44
N ALA A 65 21.83 -5.87 43.46
CA ALA A 65 23.26 -6.01 43.23
C ALA A 65 23.67 -5.63 41.79
N ILE A 66 22.86 -5.94 40.78
CA ILE A 66 23.13 -5.58 39.38
C ILE A 66 23.27 -4.06 39.18
N GLN A 67 22.60 -3.23 39.99
CA GLN A 67 22.74 -1.76 39.93
C GLN A 67 24.16 -1.28 40.25
N SER A 68 24.97 -2.11 40.94
CA SER A 68 26.37 -1.79 41.23
C SER A 68 27.27 -1.84 39.99
N ILE A 69 26.87 -2.55 38.93
CA ILE A 69 27.70 -2.71 37.73
C ILE A 69 27.94 -1.35 37.07
N ALA A 70 26.87 -0.65 36.69
CA ALA A 70 26.97 0.66 36.05
C ALA A 70 27.60 1.71 37.00
N SER A 71 27.30 1.63 38.30
CA SER A 71 27.76 2.66 39.24
C SER A 71 29.19 2.46 39.73
N ARG A 72 29.71 1.23 39.85
CA ARG A 72 31.01 0.91 40.50
C ARG A 72 31.99 0.14 39.62
N ASN A 73 31.55 -0.48 38.53
CA ASN A 73 32.43 -1.22 37.62
C ASN A 73 32.70 -0.49 36.29
N ILE A 74 31.82 0.43 35.89
CA ILE A 74 32.01 1.25 34.68
C ILE A 74 32.64 2.60 35.04
N SER A 75 33.55 3.08 34.19
CA SER A 75 34.17 4.40 34.34
C SER A 75 33.10 5.50 34.35
N ALA A 76 33.31 6.54 35.15
CA ALA A 76 32.42 7.71 35.17
C ALA A 76 32.42 8.50 33.84
N GLN A 77 33.37 8.23 32.94
CA GLN A 77 33.45 8.81 31.59
C GLN A 77 32.82 7.92 30.52
N GLU A 78 32.43 6.69 30.88
CA GLU A 78 31.76 5.74 29.99
C GLU A 78 30.28 5.63 30.36
N SER A 79 29.50 4.94 29.54
CA SER A 79 28.07 4.77 29.79
C SER A 79 27.66 3.31 29.61
N ALA A 80 26.93 2.80 30.60
CA ALA A 80 26.20 1.56 30.55
C ALA A 80 24.83 1.77 31.20
N VAL A 81 23.77 1.34 30.53
CA VAL A 81 22.41 1.28 31.08
C VAL A 81 22.01 -0.18 31.15
N ILE A 82 21.60 -0.63 32.33
CA ILE A 82 21.09 -1.99 32.56
C ILE A 82 19.69 -1.84 33.12
N SER A 83 18.70 -2.38 32.44
CA SER A 83 17.30 -2.29 32.86
C SER A 83 16.68 -3.67 32.92
N ILE A 84 16.25 -4.10 34.11
CA ILE A 84 15.40 -5.27 34.29
C ILE A 84 13.96 -4.79 34.10
N THR A 85 13.30 -5.28 33.06
CA THR A 85 11.98 -4.80 32.63
C THR A 85 10.88 -5.83 32.86
N GLN A 86 11.23 -7.07 33.15
CA GLN A 86 10.25 -8.12 33.51
C GLN A 86 10.75 -8.92 34.71
N VAL A 87 9.83 -9.26 35.61
CA VAL A 87 10.05 -10.16 36.75
C VAL A 87 8.81 -11.04 36.89
N HIS A 88 8.98 -12.34 36.76
CA HIS A 88 7.91 -13.34 36.84
C HIS A 88 8.28 -14.44 37.84
N GLY A 89 7.41 -14.69 38.81
CA GLY A 89 7.56 -15.79 39.77
C GLY A 89 6.31 -16.00 40.61
N GLY A 90 5.97 -17.27 40.85
CA GLY A 90 4.77 -17.64 41.60
C GLY A 90 3.47 -17.61 40.78
N GLU A 91 2.53 -18.48 41.15
CA GLU A 91 1.19 -18.56 40.57
C GLU A 91 0.09 -18.61 41.67
N ALA A 92 0.49 -18.63 42.95
CA ALA A 92 -0.42 -18.74 44.09
C ALA A 92 0.11 -17.94 45.31
N ASP A 93 -0.81 -17.30 46.04
CA ASP A 93 -0.49 -16.38 47.15
C ASP A 93 0.17 -17.06 48.36
N ASN A 94 0.02 -18.38 48.49
CA ASN A 94 0.48 -19.16 49.65
C ASN A 94 1.58 -20.18 49.32
N VAL A 95 2.21 -20.09 48.15
CA VAL A 95 3.27 -20.99 47.69
C VAL A 95 4.53 -20.22 47.33
N ILE A 96 5.66 -20.61 47.92
CA ILE A 96 6.99 -20.16 47.49
C ILE A 96 7.32 -20.87 46.18
N PRO A 97 7.54 -20.16 45.05
CA PRO A 97 7.75 -20.79 43.76
C PRO A 97 9.09 -21.52 43.68
N SER A 98 9.21 -22.45 42.73
CA SER A 98 10.47 -23.15 42.45
C SER A 98 11.39 -22.39 41.47
N SER A 99 10.89 -21.34 40.83
CA SER A 99 11.63 -20.57 39.84
C SER A 99 11.16 -19.12 39.75
N VAL A 100 12.10 -18.21 39.48
CA VAL A 100 11.85 -16.82 39.09
C VAL A 100 12.59 -16.55 37.79
N LYS A 101 11.92 -15.87 36.84
CA LYS A 101 12.51 -15.40 35.59
C LYS A 101 12.51 -13.89 35.56
N MET A 102 13.65 -13.31 35.19
CA MET A 102 13.80 -11.88 34.96
C MET A 102 14.37 -11.66 33.56
N SER A 103 14.00 -10.57 32.91
CA SER A 103 14.58 -10.21 31.62
C SER A 103 14.73 -8.69 31.51
N GLY A 104 15.58 -8.28 30.59
CA GLY A 104 15.93 -6.89 30.48
C GLY A 104 16.83 -6.56 29.29
N THR A 105 17.31 -5.33 29.29
CA THR A 105 18.16 -4.79 28.23
C THR A 105 19.41 -4.12 28.78
N ILE A 106 20.46 -4.16 27.98
CA ILE A 106 21.73 -3.47 28.20
C ILE A 106 21.94 -2.50 27.04
N ARG A 107 22.43 -1.29 27.35
CA ARG A 107 22.92 -0.29 26.40
C ARG A 107 24.30 0.19 26.79
N ASP A 108 25.21 0.28 25.83
CA ASP A 108 26.55 0.83 25.99
C ASP A 108 27.07 1.38 24.66
N PHE A 109 28.20 2.09 24.68
CA PHE A 109 28.82 2.66 23.47
C PHE A 109 30.19 2.07 23.16
N SER A 110 30.53 0.92 23.76
CA SER A 110 31.88 0.36 23.70
C SER A 110 31.86 -1.14 24.01
N PRO A 111 32.38 -2.01 23.12
CA PRO A 111 32.48 -3.45 23.37
C PRO A 111 33.22 -3.81 24.68
N GLN A 112 34.18 -2.97 25.09
CA GLN A 112 34.91 -3.15 26.34
C GLN A 112 33.99 -2.95 27.55
N VAL A 113 33.08 -1.97 27.50
CA VAL A 113 32.07 -1.75 28.55
C VAL A 113 31.13 -2.94 28.62
N PHE A 114 30.64 -3.43 27.48
CA PHE A 114 29.76 -4.60 27.45
C PHE A 114 30.43 -5.85 28.06
N SER A 115 31.70 -6.08 27.75
CA SER A 115 32.47 -7.21 28.30
C SER A 115 32.51 -7.18 29.84
N VAL A 116 32.72 -5.99 30.42
CA VAL A 116 32.67 -5.80 31.89
C VAL A 116 31.26 -6.04 32.42
N VAL A 117 30.22 -5.52 31.75
CA VAL A 117 28.83 -5.74 32.18
C VAL A 117 28.49 -7.23 32.18
N GLU A 118 28.84 -7.96 31.11
CA GLU A 118 28.56 -9.38 30.97
C GLU A 118 29.25 -10.19 32.09
N GLU A 119 30.55 -9.99 32.28
CA GLU A 119 31.33 -10.68 33.31
C GLU A 119 30.76 -10.41 34.72
N ARG A 120 30.51 -9.15 35.04
CA ARG A 120 30.02 -8.74 36.36
C ARG A 120 28.60 -9.23 36.62
N MET A 121 27.72 -9.20 35.61
CA MET A 121 26.35 -9.70 35.75
C MET A 121 26.34 -11.22 35.96
N ARG A 122 27.14 -11.99 35.21
CA ARG A 122 27.31 -13.43 35.44
C ARG A 122 27.78 -13.71 36.86
N SER A 123 28.83 -13.03 37.30
CA SER A 123 29.37 -13.17 38.65
C SER A 123 28.34 -12.82 39.74
N ILE A 124 27.56 -11.76 39.57
CA ILE A 124 26.56 -11.34 40.56
C ILE A 124 25.42 -12.36 40.63
N VAL A 125 24.88 -12.78 39.49
CA VAL A 125 23.77 -13.74 39.42
C VAL A 125 24.17 -15.05 40.07
N GLU A 126 25.31 -15.62 39.71
CA GLU A 126 25.78 -16.90 40.24
C GLU A 126 26.05 -16.84 41.75
N ASN A 127 26.85 -15.87 42.19
CA ASN A 127 27.30 -15.84 43.58
C ASN A 127 26.20 -15.37 44.54
N THR A 128 25.31 -14.47 44.11
CA THR A 128 24.16 -14.07 44.94
C THR A 128 23.20 -15.24 45.08
N ALA A 129 22.83 -15.91 43.98
CA ALA A 129 21.99 -17.10 44.05
C ALA A 129 22.57 -18.17 44.99
N LYS A 130 23.87 -18.46 44.87
CA LYS A 130 24.59 -19.41 45.72
C LYS A 130 24.54 -19.04 47.19
N ALA A 131 24.64 -17.75 47.55
CA ALA A 131 24.53 -17.28 48.93
C ALA A 131 23.17 -17.57 49.57
N TYR A 132 22.11 -17.65 48.75
CA TYR A 132 20.75 -18.02 49.17
C TYR A 132 20.45 -19.52 48.99
N GLY A 133 21.44 -20.32 48.62
CA GLY A 133 21.28 -21.76 48.41
C GLY A 133 20.52 -22.14 47.14
N VAL A 134 20.31 -21.21 46.21
CA VAL A 134 19.60 -21.42 44.94
C VAL A 134 20.56 -21.37 43.74
N ILE A 135 20.10 -21.75 42.56
CA ILE A 135 20.88 -21.73 41.32
C ILE A 135 20.43 -20.55 40.45
N GLY A 136 21.35 -19.65 40.11
CA GLY A 136 21.12 -18.53 39.21
C GLY A 136 21.85 -18.72 37.89
N THR A 137 21.19 -18.46 36.77
CA THR A 137 21.76 -18.52 35.42
C THR A 137 21.39 -17.27 34.65
N VAL A 138 22.27 -16.81 33.76
CA VAL A 138 22.01 -15.67 32.89
C VAL A 138 22.43 -15.98 31.46
N GLU A 139 21.55 -15.66 30.52
CA GLU A 139 21.72 -15.79 29.08
C GLU A 139 21.68 -14.40 28.45
N PHE A 140 22.55 -14.17 27.48
CA PHE A 140 22.61 -12.93 26.73
C PHE A 140 22.27 -13.21 25.27
N LYS A 141 21.48 -12.33 24.68
CA LYS A 141 21.17 -12.31 23.26
C LYS A 141 21.66 -10.97 22.73
N ASP A 142 22.85 -11.00 22.14
CA ASP A 142 23.41 -9.87 21.41
C ASP A 142 22.48 -9.47 20.26
N SER A 143 22.35 -8.17 20.01
CA SER A 143 21.45 -7.60 19.00
C SER A 143 22.20 -6.64 18.09
N TYR A 144 22.14 -5.33 18.32
CA TYR A 144 22.73 -4.34 17.41
C TYR A 144 24.04 -3.83 17.97
N PRO A 145 25.15 -3.86 17.20
CA PRO A 145 26.41 -3.28 17.64
C PRO A 145 26.30 -1.75 17.80
N VAL A 146 27.32 -1.14 18.41
CA VAL A 146 27.43 0.32 18.50
C VAL A 146 27.42 0.89 17.08
N THR A 147 26.57 1.88 16.81
CA THR A 147 26.61 2.60 15.53
C THR A 147 27.78 3.58 15.57
N VAL A 148 28.86 3.26 14.87
CA VAL A 148 30.10 4.04 14.88
C VAL A 148 30.31 4.68 13.52
N ASN A 149 30.19 6.00 13.45
CA ASN A 149 30.52 6.73 12.24
C ASN A 149 32.03 6.77 12.01
N THR A 150 32.43 6.58 10.75
CA THR A 150 33.80 6.82 10.34
C THR A 150 34.05 8.34 10.27
N GLN A 151 35.14 8.80 10.88
CA GLN A 151 35.37 10.24 11.10
C GLN A 151 35.35 11.06 9.78
N PRO A 152 36.10 10.70 8.72
CA PRO A 152 36.00 11.37 7.42
C PRO A 152 34.57 11.50 6.86
N GLN A 153 33.76 10.44 6.91
CA GLN A 153 32.40 10.47 6.36
C GLN A 153 31.47 11.34 7.22
N ALA A 154 31.66 11.37 8.54
CA ALA A 154 30.92 12.29 9.41
C ALA A 154 31.29 13.75 9.15
N ASP A 155 32.57 14.03 8.89
CA ASP A 155 33.05 15.38 8.56
C ASP A 155 32.46 15.86 7.24
N ILE A 156 32.31 14.97 6.24
CA ILE A 156 31.64 15.27 4.96
C ILE A 156 30.18 15.69 5.20
N VAL A 157 29.43 14.95 6.02
CA VAL A 157 28.04 15.33 6.36
C VAL A 157 28.02 16.71 7.00
N ALA A 158 28.94 17.00 7.92
CA ALA A 158 29.01 18.29 8.57
C ALA A 158 29.37 19.43 7.61
N GLU A 159 30.29 19.18 6.67
CA GLU A 159 30.73 20.13 5.65
C GLU A 159 29.59 20.50 4.70
N VAL A 160 28.91 19.52 4.12
CA VAL A 160 27.84 19.77 3.13
C VAL A 160 26.63 20.46 3.77
N VAL A 161 26.28 20.10 5.01
CA VAL A 161 25.21 20.78 5.76
C VAL A 161 25.61 22.21 6.09
N SER A 162 26.85 22.43 6.52
CA SER A 162 27.36 23.78 6.81
C SER A 162 27.36 24.67 5.57
N ALA A 163 27.78 24.13 4.43
CA ALA A 163 27.78 24.86 3.16
C ALA A 163 26.35 25.15 2.67
N ALA A 164 25.43 24.19 2.78
CA ALA A 164 24.08 24.32 2.26
C ALA A 164 23.15 25.20 3.12
N TYR A 165 23.31 25.17 4.45
CA TYR A 165 22.36 25.78 5.40
C TYR A 165 23.01 26.69 6.45
N GLY A 166 24.33 26.78 6.47
CA GLY A 166 25.12 27.54 7.45
C GLY A 166 25.59 26.68 8.63
N PRO A 167 26.71 27.07 9.28
CA PRO A 167 27.36 26.28 10.32
C PRO A 167 26.49 26.03 11.57
N GLN A 168 25.50 26.88 11.83
CA GLN A 168 24.55 26.73 12.93
C GLN A 168 23.54 25.59 12.73
N LYS A 169 23.46 25.02 11.52
CA LYS A 169 22.54 23.92 11.17
C LYS A 169 23.16 22.54 11.29
N VAL A 170 24.43 22.45 11.69
CA VAL A 170 25.07 21.20 12.08
C VAL A 170 25.49 21.25 13.55
N ILE A 171 25.21 20.18 14.30
CA ILE A 171 25.61 20.07 15.71
C ILE A 171 26.12 18.67 16.04
N SER A 172 26.89 18.57 17.13
CA SER A 172 27.20 17.30 17.79
C SER A 172 26.62 17.22 19.21
N ALA A 173 26.07 18.32 19.72
CA ALA A 173 25.47 18.38 21.04
C ALA A 173 24.26 17.44 21.15
N GLY A 174 24.19 16.66 22.23
CA GLY A 174 23.16 15.64 22.43
C GLY A 174 23.50 14.27 21.85
N LEU A 175 24.68 14.10 21.25
CA LEU A 175 25.21 12.82 20.79
C LEU A 175 26.34 12.31 21.71
N PRO A 176 26.49 10.99 21.88
CA PRO A 176 25.67 9.92 21.29
C PRO A 176 24.32 9.74 22.00
N VAL A 177 23.39 9.03 21.36
CA VAL A 177 22.05 8.74 21.89
C VAL A 177 21.96 7.27 22.31
N SER A 178 21.32 6.96 23.44
CA SER A 178 21.21 5.58 23.95
C SER A 178 20.23 4.67 23.20
N GLY A 179 19.67 5.14 22.07
CA GLY A 179 18.95 4.30 21.12
C GLY A 179 19.90 3.33 20.42
N SER A 180 19.35 2.34 19.71
CA SER A 180 20.13 1.37 18.95
C SER A 180 19.58 1.28 17.53
N GLU A 181 20.45 0.97 16.58
CA GLU A 181 20.15 1.10 15.16
C GLU A 181 20.84 -0.03 14.38
N ASP A 182 20.11 -0.68 13.49
CA ASP A 182 20.60 -1.83 12.71
C ASP A 182 21.56 -1.38 11.59
N PHE A 183 21.54 -0.08 11.24
CA PHE A 183 22.52 0.53 10.34
C PHE A 183 23.97 0.33 10.82
N SER A 184 24.17 0.08 12.12
CA SER A 184 25.44 -0.33 12.70
C SER A 184 26.09 -1.53 12.00
N TYR A 185 25.31 -2.48 11.45
CA TYR A 185 25.83 -3.62 10.70
C TYR A 185 26.53 -3.20 9.40
N TYR A 186 26.02 -2.17 8.71
CA TYR A 186 26.68 -1.64 7.52
C TYR A 186 28.00 -0.96 7.89
N LEU A 187 27.99 -0.16 8.96
CA LEU A 187 29.17 0.59 9.43
C LEU A 187 30.29 -0.31 9.96
N GLN A 188 30.01 -1.57 10.31
CA GLN A 188 31.05 -2.56 10.60
C GLN A 188 31.81 -3.03 9.36
N LYS A 189 31.27 -2.82 8.16
CA LYS A 189 31.81 -3.32 6.90
C LYS A 189 32.31 -2.21 5.97
N ILE A 190 31.55 -1.13 5.87
CA ILE A 190 31.75 -0.04 4.91
C ILE A 190 31.92 1.27 5.68
N PRO A 191 32.93 2.10 5.37
CA PRO A 191 33.08 3.41 5.98
C PRO A 191 31.87 4.28 5.65
N GLY A 192 31.35 4.99 6.64
CA GLY A 192 30.07 5.67 6.49
C GLY A 192 29.70 6.57 7.64
N ALA A 193 28.56 7.26 7.47
CA ALA A 193 28.00 8.13 8.47
C ALA A 193 26.47 8.00 8.58
N PHE A 194 26.02 7.84 9.82
CA PHE A 194 24.64 7.93 10.24
C PHE A 194 24.42 9.26 10.99
N TYR A 195 23.35 9.99 10.68
CA TYR A 195 23.08 11.28 11.30
C TYR A 195 21.60 11.49 11.59
N PHE A 196 21.30 12.41 12.51
CA PHE A 196 19.92 12.78 12.81
C PHE A 196 19.50 14.04 12.08
N VAL A 197 18.23 14.09 11.63
CA VAL A 197 17.58 15.32 11.16
C VAL A 197 16.52 15.74 12.18
N GLY A 198 16.65 16.95 12.71
CA GLY A 198 15.79 17.45 13.77
C GLY A 198 14.37 17.76 13.30
N THR A 199 13.40 17.41 14.14
CA THR A 199 11.95 17.59 13.90
C THR A 199 11.26 18.46 14.96
N LYS A 200 11.99 18.89 16.00
CA LYS A 200 11.43 19.61 17.13
C LYS A 200 11.38 21.12 16.89
N GLU A 201 10.18 21.69 16.86
CA GLU A 201 9.99 23.13 16.73
C GLU A 201 10.42 23.89 18.00
N SER A 202 10.78 25.18 17.86
CA SER A 202 11.04 26.04 19.01
C SER A 202 9.74 26.28 19.77
N VAL A 203 9.73 26.01 21.07
CA VAL A 203 8.56 26.09 21.95
C VAL A 203 8.16 27.56 22.15
N SER A 204 7.36 28.13 21.25
CA SER A 204 6.74 29.45 21.44
C SER A 204 5.25 29.38 21.75
N ASP A 205 4.63 28.20 21.72
CA ASP A 205 3.23 28.02 22.08
C ASP A 205 3.02 26.70 22.84
N ALA A 206 3.00 26.78 24.17
CA ALA A 206 2.88 25.62 25.07
C ALA A 206 1.50 24.93 24.99
N SER A 207 0.56 25.50 24.24
CA SER A 207 -0.80 25.01 24.06
C SER A 207 -0.91 23.83 23.08
N CYS A 208 0.14 23.56 22.28
CA CYS A 208 0.17 22.45 21.31
C CYS A 208 1.58 21.85 21.17
N ALA A 209 2.25 21.55 22.28
CA ALA A 209 3.57 20.90 22.25
C ALA A 209 3.47 19.46 21.73
N GLN A 210 3.52 19.29 20.41
CA GLN A 210 3.51 17.98 19.76
C GLN A 210 4.74 17.16 20.17
N ASN A 211 4.51 15.90 20.52
CA ASN A 211 5.54 15.01 21.03
C ASN A 211 6.41 14.47 19.88
N ARG A 212 7.68 14.88 19.85
CA ARG A 212 8.67 14.45 18.84
C ARG A 212 9.60 13.35 19.35
N ASN A 213 9.29 12.73 20.49
CA ASN A 213 10.09 11.64 21.05
C ASN A 213 9.78 10.33 20.33
N LEU A 214 10.82 9.69 19.80
CA LEU A 214 10.70 8.41 19.10
C LEU A 214 10.03 7.35 19.99
N HIS A 215 9.22 6.49 19.37
CA HIS A 215 8.46 5.40 19.99
C HIS A 215 7.37 5.84 20.99
N SER A 216 7.05 7.13 21.07
CA SER A 216 5.86 7.54 21.83
C SER A 216 4.58 7.17 21.07
N ASP A 217 3.57 6.76 21.81
CA ASP A 217 2.17 6.60 21.37
C ASP A 217 1.55 7.86 20.75
N THR A 218 2.07 9.03 21.12
CA THR A 218 1.67 10.36 20.65
C THR A 218 2.70 10.97 19.69
N PHE A 219 3.59 10.16 19.13
CA PHE A 219 4.61 10.63 18.18
C PHE A 219 3.95 11.26 16.96
N ASP A 220 4.36 12.48 16.65
CA ASP A 220 3.94 13.20 15.45
C ASP A 220 5.15 13.38 14.51
N PHE A 221 4.94 13.21 13.20
CA PHE A 221 5.97 13.46 12.19
C PHE A 221 6.02 14.94 11.83
N ASN A 222 7.21 15.51 11.65
CA ASN A 222 7.34 16.89 11.19
C ASN A 222 7.82 16.88 9.73
N ASP A 223 6.86 16.94 8.81
CA ASP A 223 7.13 16.92 7.36
C ASP A 223 8.03 18.09 6.91
N ALA A 224 8.13 19.17 7.70
CA ALA A 224 9.05 20.26 7.43
C ALA A 224 10.54 19.83 7.50
N ALA A 225 10.85 18.64 8.03
CA ALA A 225 12.20 18.07 7.96
C ALA A 225 12.54 17.48 6.58
N LEU A 226 11.55 17.09 5.76
CA LEU A 226 11.78 16.39 4.48
C LEU A 226 12.67 17.16 3.50
N PRO A 227 12.48 18.47 3.27
CA PRO A 227 13.35 19.20 2.33
C PRO A 227 14.81 19.23 2.78
N VAL A 228 15.06 19.39 4.09
CA VAL A 228 16.42 19.40 4.65
C VAL A 228 17.05 18.02 4.47
N THR A 229 16.30 16.96 4.73
CA THR A 229 16.75 15.58 4.57
C THR A 229 17.14 15.28 3.12
N VAL A 230 16.24 15.51 2.16
CA VAL A 230 16.46 15.22 0.74
C VAL A 230 17.65 15.99 0.21
N ARG A 231 17.70 17.31 0.46
CA ARG A 231 18.80 18.13 -0.03
C ARG A 231 20.13 17.72 0.64
N THR A 232 20.15 17.40 1.93
CA THR A 232 21.39 16.91 2.57
C THR A 232 21.94 15.66 1.87
N PHE A 233 21.07 14.69 1.55
CA PHE A 233 21.50 13.47 0.87
C PHE A 233 22.02 13.73 -0.55
N LEU A 234 21.38 14.64 -1.28
CA LEU A 234 21.84 15.06 -2.61
C LEU A 234 23.19 15.79 -2.54
N GLU A 235 23.38 16.68 -1.56
CA GLU A 235 24.65 17.40 -1.38
C GLU A 235 25.79 16.46 -1.02
N ILE A 236 25.54 15.40 -0.21
CA ILE A 236 26.51 14.32 0.03
C ILE A 236 26.89 13.66 -1.30
N ALA A 237 25.90 13.24 -2.11
CA ALA A 237 26.15 12.58 -3.38
C ALA A 237 26.96 13.48 -4.35
N GLN A 238 26.61 14.76 -4.48
CA GLN A 238 27.39 15.73 -5.26
C GLN A 238 28.83 15.82 -4.78
N HIS A 239 29.03 15.97 -3.47
CA HIS A 239 30.34 16.08 -2.86
C HIS A 239 31.20 14.83 -3.09
N ARG A 240 30.60 13.62 -3.05
CA ARG A 240 31.33 12.36 -3.25
C ARG A 240 31.65 12.08 -4.71
N PHE A 241 30.70 12.34 -5.61
CA PHE A 241 30.89 12.06 -7.04
C PHE A 241 31.51 13.23 -7.82
N GLY A 242 31.68 14.40 -7.20
CA GLY A 242 32.18 15.59 -7.87
C GLY A 242 31.26 16.08 -8.99
N VAL A 243 29.95 15.85 -8.84
CA VAL A 243 28.91 16.20 -9.82
C VAL A 243 28.05 17.34 -9.31
N GLU A 244 27.51 18.14 -10.22
CA GLU A 244 26.53 19.17 -9.90
C GLU A 244 25.16 18.73 -10.44
N PHE A 245 24.20 18.52 -9.55
CA PHE A 245 22.81 18.33 -9.90
C PHE A 245 22.20 19.71 -10.18
N THR A 246 21.78 19.95 -11.42
CA THR A 246 21.05 21.16 -11.78
C THR A 246 19.78 21.30 -10.94
N ASN A 247 19.45 22.53 -10.50
CA ASN A 247 18.19 22.90 -9.82
C ASN A 247 18.01 22.48 -8.34
N LEU A 248 19.07 22.22 -7.54
CA LEU A 248 18.88 22.04 -6.09
C LEU A 248 18.27 23.28 -5.39
N THR A 249 18.46 24.47 -5.96
CA THR A 249 17.81 25.72 -5.51
C THR A 249 16.29 25.73 -5.71
N SER A 250 15.75 24.86 -6.57
CA SER A 250 14.30 24.70 -6.74
C SER A 250 13.70 23.61 -5.85
N ILE A 251 14.51 22.86 -5.08
CA ILE A 251 14.00 22.05 -3.96
C ILE A 251 13.58 23.05 -2.90
N PRO A 252 12.27 23.31 -2.72
CA PRO A 252 11.83 24.44 -1.93
C PRO A 252 12.28 24.27 -0.48
N VAL A 253 13.11 25.17 0.03
CA VAL A 253 13.20 25.39 1.48
C VAL A 253 11.87 26.02 1.86
N ILE A 254 10.84 25.20 2.11
CA ILE A 254 9.50 25.68 2.47
C ILE A 254 9.56 26.20 3.90
N ILE A 255 10.00 27.45 4.01
CA ILE A 255 9.62 28.35 5.08
C ILE A 255 8.24 28.86 4.71
N ARG A 256 7.25 28.54 5.56
CA ARG A 256 5.90 29.12 5.64
C ARG A 256 5.57 30.15 4.55
N SER A 257 4.86 29.70 3.53
CA SER A 257 3.89 30.52 2.82
C SER A 257 2.88 29.60 2.17
N TYR A 258 1.81 29.31 2.90
CA TYR A 258 0.52 29.01 2.28
C TYR A 258 0.14 30.24 1.45
N VAL A 259 0.50 30.22 0.18
CA VAL A 259 -0.05 31.10 -0.84
C VAL A 259 -0.57 30.20 -1.93
N VAL A 260 -1.89 30.09 -1.93
CA VAL A 260 -2.70 29.80 -3.11
C VAL A 260 -2.12 30.62 -4.27
N PHE A 261 -1.61 29.97 -5.31
CA PHE A 261 -1.86 30.31 -6.71
C PHE A 261 -1.01 29.43 -7.64
N GLY A 262 -1.68 28.87 -8.64
CA GLY A 262 -1.04 28.31 -9.81
C GLY A 262 -1.84 27.14 -10.35
N LEU A 263 -2.75 27.43 -11.27
CA LEU A 263 -3.33 26.44 -12.19
C LEU A 263 -2.19 25.57 -12.71
N ALA A 264 -2.02 24.38 -12.13
CA ALA A 264 -1.27 23.32 -12.78
C ALA A 264 -1.91 23.17 -14.16
N LYS A 265 -1.10 23.31 -15.21
CA LYS A 265 -1.52 23.11 -16.58
C LYS A 265 -2.30 21.79 -16.60
N MET A 266 -3.61 21.83 -16.83
CA MET A 266 -4.42 20.61 -16.81
C MET A 266 -3.81 19.68 -17.85
N ALA A 267 -3.26 18.56 -17.39
CA ALA A 267 -2.87 17.50 -18.31
C ALA A 267 -4.16 17.11 -19.08
N SER A 268 -4.05 16.99 -20.39
CA SER A 268 -5.15 16.66 -21.29
C SER A 268 -4.94 15.24 -21.80
N ILE A 269 -6.03 14.49 -21.96
CA ILE A 269 -6.00 13.22 -22.68
C ILE A 269 -5.81 13.50 -24.17
N THR A 270 -4.96 12.70 -24.83
CA THR A 270 -4.79 12.77 -26.28
C THR A 270 -6.08 12.31 -26.97
N GLU A 271 -6.53 13.08 -27.96
CA GLU A 271 -7.69 12.75 -28.78
C GLU A 271 -7.21 12.39 -30.19
N VAL A 272 -7.62 11.23 -30.69
CA VAL A 272 -7.23 10.71 -32.00
C VAL A 272 -8.45 10.23 -32.78
N ASP A 273 -8.41 10.33 -34.09
CA ASP A 273 -9.42 9.75 -34.97
C ASP A 273 -9.08 8.28 -35.25
N ALA A 274 -10.08 7.39 -35.21
CA ALA A 274 -9.88 5.98 -35.56
C ALA A 274 -9.34 5.78 -36.99
N THR A 275 -9.52 6.73 -37.91
CA THR A 275 -8.97 6.63 -39.27
C THR A 275 -7.48 6.99 -39.36
N GLU A 276 -6.91 7.58 -38.31
CA GLU A 276 -5.53 8.07 -38.25
C GLU A 276 -4.65 7.25 -37.30
N LEU A 277 -5.20 6.19 -36.68
CA LEU A 277 -4.52 5.38 -35.68
C LEU A 277 -4.55 3.91 -36.09
N THR A 278 -3.38 3.32 -36.32
CA THR A 278 -3.24 1.86 -36.51
C THR A 278 -3.27 1.12 -35.18
N TYR A 279 -3.49 -0.19 -35.22
CA TYR A 279 -3.44 -1.03 -34.02
C TYR A 279 -2.06 -0.98 -33.35
N GLU A 280 -1.00 -1.06 -34.13
CA GLU A 280 0.39 -1.06 -33.66
C GLU A 280 0.76 0.27 -33.00
N GLU A 281 0.34 1.40 -33.59
CA GLU A 281 0.52 2.72 -32.98
C GLU A 281 -0.29 2.86 -31.70
N PHE A 282 -1.52 2.34 -31.65
CA PHE A 282 -2.34 2.35 -30.44
C PHE A 282 -1.66 1.59 -29.30
N CYS A 283 -1.13 0.39 -29.61
CA CYS A 283 -0.34 -0.41 -28.69
C CYS A 283 0.89 0.33 -28.17
N ASP A 284 1.74 0.84 -29.06
CA ASP A 284 3.01 1.47 -28.73
C ASP A 284 2.82 2.80 -27.98
N GLN A 285 1.87 3.62 -28.41
CA GLN A 285 1.69 4.96 -27.86
C GLN A 285 0.88 4.99 -26.56
N TYR A 286 -0.08 4.08 -26.37
CA TYR A 286 -1.03 4.16 -25.27
C TYR A 286 -1.01 2.94 -24.36
N MET A 287 -1.23 1.72 -24.89
CA MET A 287 -1.26 0.52 -24.03
C MET A 287 0.09 0.25 -23.36
N SER A 288 1.19 0.28 -24.13
CA SER A 288 2.54 0.01 -23.60
C SER A 288 3.00 1.05 -22.58
N LYS A 289 2.56 2.30 -22.73
CA LYS A 289 2.87 3.42 -21.83
C LYS A 289 1.88 3.56 -20.68
N ASN A 290 0.81 2.76 -20.68
CA ASN A 290 -0.27 2.82 -19.71
C ASN A 290 -0.91 4.23 -19.64
N GLU A 291 -1.19 4.82 -20.80
CA GLU A 291 -1.73 6.19 -20.94
C GLU A 291 -3.17 6.20 -21.49
N PRO A 292 -4.06 7.06 -20.96
CA PRO A 292 -5.44 7.16 -21.42
C PRO A 292 -5.51 7.86 -22.80
N VAL A 293 -6.44 7.42 -23.65
CA VAL A 293 -6.67 8.02 -24.98
C VAL A 293 -8.15 8.01 -25.35
N LEU A 294 -8.62 9.11 -25.95
CA LEU A 294 -9.95 9.21 -26.55
C LEU A 294 -9.85 8.95 -28.06
N ILE A 295 -10.48 7.88 -28.54
CA ILE A 295 -10.55 7.52 -29.95
C ILE A 295 -11.92 7.88 -30.50
N LYS A 296 -11.99 8.81 -31.46
CA LYS A 296 -13.22 9.25 -32.12
C LYS A 296 -13.57 8.37 -33.31
N ASN A 297 -14.83 8.46 -33.76
CA ASN A 297 -15.33 7.81 -34.97
C ASN A 297 -15.25 6.28 -34.98
N ILE A 298 -15.48 5.67 -33.82
CA ILE A 298 -15.45 4.22 -33.61
C ILE A 298 -16.85 3.61 -33.63
N GLY A 299 -16.94 2.32 -33.96
CA GLY A 299 -18.19 1.54 -33.89
C GLY A 299 -19.23 1.88 -34.98
N LYS A 300 -18.79 2.40 -36.15
CA LYS A 300 -19.70 2.93 -37.20
C LYS A 300 -20.84 1.98 -37.60
N ASP A 301 -20.57 0.66 -37.62
CA ASP A 301 -21.49 -0.37 -38.09
C ASP A 301 -22.19 -1.16 -36.96
N TRP A 302 -22.14 -0.67 -35.72
CA TRP A 302 -22.77 -1.36 -34.60
C TRP A 302 -24.29 -1.20 -34.61
N LYS A 303 -25.01 -2.32 -34.49
CA LYS A 303 -26.48 -2.34 -34.45
C LYS A 303 -27.06 -1.71 -33.18
N VAL A 304 -26.26 -1.55 -32.12
CA VAL A 304 -26.70 -0.80 -30.93
C VAL A 304 -27.08 0.64 -31.26
N PHE A 305 -26.53 1.23 -32.34
CA PHE A 305 -26.96 2.56 -32.79
C PHE A 305 -28.41 2.56 -33.33
N ASP A 306 -28.95 1.41 -33.74
CA ASP A 306 -30.36 1.26 -34.12
C ASP A 306 -31.30 1.35 -32.90
N TRP A 307 -30.77 1.32 -31.68
CA TRP A 307 -31.57 1.59 -30.47
C TRP A 307 -31.91 3.08 -30.31
N CYS A 308 -31.35 3.92 -31.17
CA CYS A 308 -31.44 5.37 -31.09
C CYS A 308 -32.07 5.95 -32.36
N THR A 309 -32.81 7.04 -32.21
CA THR A 309 -33.31 7.83 -33.34
C THR A 309 -32.15 8.58 -34.02
N PRO A 310 -32.34 9.12 -35.24
CA PRO A 310 -31.36 10.00 -35.89
C PRO A 310 -30.97 11.22 -35.05
N GLU A 311 -31.83 11.64 -34.12
CA GLU A 311 -31.60 12.74 -33.18
C GLU A 311 -30.78 12.33 -31.93
N ASN A 312 -30.30 11.08 -31.86
CA ASN A 312 -29.59 10.47 -30.72
C ASN A 312 -30.44 10.33 -29.44
N GLU A 313 -31.73 10.06 -29.59
CA GLU A 313 -32.64 9.72 -28.48
C GLU A 313 -32.97 8.23 -28.46
N LEU A 314 -33.28 7.66 -27.30
CA LEU A 314 -33.60 6.24 -27.18
C LEU A 314 -34.96 5.89 -27.79
N GLN A 315 -35.03 4.77 -28.51
CA GLN A 315 -36.28 4.21 -29.01
C GLN A 315 -36.96 3.35 -27.93
N TYR A 316 -37.52 4.00 -26.91
CA TYR A 316 -38.08 3.34 -25.72
C TYR A 316 -39.08 2.20 -26.02
N ASN A 317 -40.01 2.41 -26.95
CA ASN A 317 -41.03 1.42 -27.29
C ASN A 317 -40.43 0.14 -27.92
N GLU A 318 -39.44 0.29 -28.79
CA GLU A 318 -38.77 -0.84 -29.43
C GLU A 318 -37.94 -1.64 -28.43
N LEU A 319 -37.17 -0.94 -27.59
CA LEU A 319 -36.39 -1.54 -26.51
C LEU A 319 -37.26 -2.28 -25.50
N LYS A 320 -38.38 -1.66 -25.08
CA LYS A 320 -39.37 -2.30 -24.21
C LYS A 320 -39.95 -3.56 -24.85
N SER A 321 -40.29 -3.52 -26.13
CA SER A 321 -40.84 -4.68 -26.84
C SER A 321 -39.84 -5.83 -26.96
N LYS A 322 -38.54 -5.54 -27.10
CA LYS A 322 -37.51 -6.56 -27.36
C LYS A 322 -36.90 -7.12 -26.08
N TYR A 323 -36.65 -6.27 -25.08
CA TYR A 323 -35.88 -6.63 -23.88
C TYR A 323 -36.63 -6.38 -22.57
N GLY A 324 -37.84 -5.84 -22.61
CA GLY A 324 -38.51 -5.28 -21.43
C GLY A 324 -38.79 -6.26 -20.29
N THR A 325 -38.92 -7.55 -20.57
CA THR A 325 -39.16 -8.59 -19.56
C THR A 325 -37.88 -9.10 -18.89
N THR A 326 -36.70 -8.79 -19.43
CA THR A 326 -35.41 -9.18 -18.85
C THR A 326 -35.12 -8.32 -17.64
N LYS A 327 -34.49 -8.91 -16.62
CA LYS A 327 -34.03 -8.17 -15.45
C LYS A 327 -32.61 -7.68 -15.66
N ALA A 328 -32.35 -6.44 -15.28
CA ALA A 328 -31.02 -5.85 -15.29
C ALA A 328 -30.70 -5.22 -13.93
N PRO A 329 -29.42 -5.19 -13.54
CA PRO A 329 -28.97 -4.51 -12.33
C PRO A 329 -29.13 -3.00 -12.42
N VAL A 330 -29.60 -2.42 -11.32
CA VAL A 330 -29.74 -0.97 -11.11
C VAL A 330 -29.09 -0.60 -9.78
N VAL A 331 -28.44 0.55 -9.80
CA VAL A 331 -27.75 1.16 -8.65
C VAL A 331 -28.49 2.42 -8.24
N GLU A 332 -28.78 2.59 -6.95
CA GLU A 332 -29.27 3.85 -6.37
C GLU A 332 -28.09 4.60 -5.73
N TYR A 333 -27.63 5.69 -6.34
CA TYR A 333 -26.41 6.40 -5.89
C TYR A 333 -26.68 7.48 -4.84
N SER A 334 -27.95 7.72 -4.49
CA SER A 334 -28.38 8.64 -3.44
C SER A 334 -28.29 8.06 -2.03
N LYS A 335 -28.31 6.73 -1.93
CA LYS A 335 -28.34 5.98 -0.66
C LYS A 335 -27.14 5.04 -0.59
N LYS A 336 -26.41 5.13 0.51
CA LYS A 336 -25.40 4.13 0.87
C LYS A 336 -26.02 3.10 1.80
N SER A 337 -25.59 1.85 1.69
CA SER A 337 -25.89 0.82 2.69
C SER A 337 -25.31 1.23 4.06
N GLU A 338 -25.73 0.56 5.13
CA GLU A 338 -25.20 0.77 6.49
C GLU A 338 -23.66 0.67 6.55
N TYR A 339 -23.06 -0.07 5.62
CA TYR A 339 -21.62 -0.27 5.51
C TYR A 339 -20.93 0.70 4.55
N GLY A 340 -21.68 1.43 3.72
CA GLY A 340 -21.15 2.41 2.77
C GLY A 340 -21.14 1.97 1.30
N GLU A 341 -21.71 0.81 0.98
CA GLU A 341 -21.82 0.27 -0.39
C GLU A 341 -22.95 0.95 -1.17
N GLU A 342 -22.85 0.94 -2.50
CA GLU A 342 -23.96 1.34 -3.38
C GLU A 342 -25.12 0.35 -3.23
N LEU A 343 -26.35 0.86 -3.08
CA LEU A 343 -27.53 -0.01 -3.03
C LEU A 343 -27.81 -0.57 -4.43
N ARG A 344 -27.77 -1.89 -4.58
CA ARG A 344 -27.98 -2.59 -5.85
C ARG A 344 -29.16 -3.55 -5.81
N TYR A 345 -29.98 -3.54 -6.85
CA TYR A 345 -31.08 -4.48 -7.02
C TYR A 345 -31.40 -4.70 -8.50
N GLU A 346 -32.19 -5.72 -8.82
CA GLU A 346 -32.62 -6.00 -10.19
C GLU A 346 -34.01 -5.45 -10.46
N ILE A 347 -34.20 -4.89 -11.65
CA ILE A 347 -35.51 -4.44 -12.16
C ILE A 347 -35.72 -4.97 -13.58
N GLU A 348 -36.97 -5.18 -13.98
CA GLU A 348 -37.30 -5.40 -15.39
C GLU A 348 -36.87 -4.18 -16.21
N VAL A 349 -36.12 -4.41 -17.29
CA VAL A 349 -35.61 -3.37 -18.19
C VAL A 349 -36.75 -2.48 -18.68
N GLY A 350 -37.93 -3.03 -18.95
CA GLY A 350 -39.08 -2.26 -19.39
C GLY A 350 -39.55 -1.25 -18.36
N LYS A 351 -39.58 -1.64 -17.08
CA LYS A 351 -39.90 -0.74 -15.95
C LYS A 351 -38.84 0.34 -15.80
N TYR A 352 -37.56 0.00 -15.94
CA TYR A 352 -36.49 1.00 -15.90
C TYR A 352 -36.61 2.02 -17.04
N LEU A 353 -36.92 1.55 -18.26
CA LEU A 353 -37.13 2.40 -19.42
C LEU A 353 -38.31 3.38 -19.21
N ASP A 354 -39.41 2.94 -18.57
CA ASP A 354 -40.53 3.83 -18.21
C ASP A 354 -40.10 4.91 -17.19
N LEU A 355 -39.27 4.54 -16.20
CA LEU A 355 -38.72 5.49 -15.22
C LEU A 355 -37.75 6.48 -15.88
N LEU A 356 -36.95 6.02 -16.84
CA LEU A 356 -36.03 6.87 -17.60
C LEU A 356 -36.78 7.85 -18.52
N GLU A 357 -37.78 7.35 -19.26
CA GLU A 357 -38.62 8.14 -20.18
C GLU A 357 -39.42 9.22 -19.44
N SER A 358 -39.93 8.91 -18.25
CA SER A 358 -40.68 9.87 -17.42
C SER A 358 -39.81 10.86 -16.64
N GLY A 359 -38.47 10.70 -16.67
CA GLY A 359 -37.52 11.47 -15.86
C GLY A 359 -37.54 11.11 -14.37
N GLN A 360 -38.27 10.06 -13.98
CA GLN A 360 -38.32 9.58 -12.60
C GLN A 360 -36.99 8.94 -12.18
N ALA A 361 -36.28 8.28 -13.10
CA ALA A 361 -34.95 7.70 -12.82
C ALA A 361 -33.92 8.75 -12.36
N GLU A 362 -33.97 9.96 -12.91
CA GLU A 362 -33.11 11.09 -12.49
C GLU A 362 -33.48 11.57 -11.08
N LYS A 363 -34.77 11.68 -10.77
CA LYS A 363 -35.27 12.10 -9.45
C LYS A 363 -34.95 11.08 -8.36
N ASP A 364 -35.12 9.80 -8.69
CA ASP A 364 -34.82 8.68 -7.79
C ASP A 364 -33.32 8.39 -7.71
N GLN A 365 -32.51 9.03 -8.57
CA GLN A 365 -31.07 8.87 -8.63
C GLN A 365 -30.67 7.39 -8.81
N ILE A 366 -31.27 6.76 -9.82
CA ILE A 366 -31.04 5.36 -10.17
C ILE A 366 -30.40 5.19 -11.55
N TYR A 367 -29.51 4.23 -11.67
CA TYR A 367 -28.66 4.00 -12.83
C TYR A 367 -28.61 2.52 -13.20
N LEU A 368 -29.02 2.14 -14.41
CA LEU A 368 -28.84 0.77 -14.91
C LEU A 368 -27.38 0.58 -15.30
N LYS A 369 -26.67 -0.22 -14.51
CA LYS A 369 -25.22 -0.39 -14.56
C LYS A 369 -24.90 -1.87 -14.38
N ASP A 370 -23.90 -2.34 -15.11
CA ASP A 370 -23.40 -3.73 -15.09
C ASP A 370 -24.37 -4.74 -15.73
N TRP A 371 -25.11 -4.33 -16.77
CA TRP A 371 -25.97 -5.24 -17.51
C TRP A 371 -25.18 -6.09 -18.52
N HIS A 372 -25.08 -7.38 -18.22
CA HIS A 372 -24.44 -8.42 -19.04
C HIS A 372 -25.28 -8.79 -20.28
N PHE A 373 -25.47 -7.83 -21.18
CA PHE A 373 -26.35 -7.99 -22.34
C PHE A 373 -25.94 -9.16 -23.25
N THR A 374 -24.64 -9.34 -23.49
CA THR A 374 -24.15 -10.39 -24.39
C THR A 374 -24.40 -11.79 -23.81
N ARG A 375 -24.30 -11.96 -22.49
CA ARG A 375 -24.72 -13.19 -21.78
C ARG A 375 -26.23 -13.42 -21.83
N ASP A 376 -27.03 -12.38 -21.61
CA ASP A 376 -28.50 -12.49 -21.59
C ASP A 376 -29.07 -12.75 -22.99
N PHE A 377 -28.42 -12.23 -24.04
CA PHE A 377 -28.85 -12.33 -25.44
C PHE A 377 -27.70 -12.74 -26.38
N PRO A 378 -27.17 -13.97 -26.28
CA PRO A 378 -25.98 -14.39 -27.03
C PRO A 378 -26.19 -14.46 -28.56
N HIS A 379 -27.44 -14.46 -29.02
CA HIS A 379 -27.80 -14.47 -30.44
C HIS A 379 -28.05 -13.06 -31.01
N ASP A 380 -28.12 -12.04 -30.16
CA ASP A 380 -28.41 -10.67 -30.55
C ASP A 380 -27.12 -9.83 -30.55
N VAL A 381 -26.34 -9.97 -31.62
CA VAL A 381 -25.05 -9.28 -31.75
C VAL A 381 -25.28 -7.80 -32.06
N ILE A 382 -25.24 -6.98 -31.01
CA ILE A 382 -25.47 -5.52 -31.08
C ILE A 382 -24.19 -4.71 -31.34
N TYR A 383 -23.01 -5.29 -31.10
CA TYR A 383 -21.70 -4.71 -31.42
C TYR A 383 -20.66 -5.81 -31.62
N THR A 384 -19.48 -5.43 -32.09
CA THR A 384 -18.27 -6.26 -32.13
C THR A 384 -17.15 -5.54 -31.40
N THR A 385 -16.27 -6.26 -30.70
CA THR A 385 -15.11 -5.64 -30.05
C THR A 385 -14.31 -4.83 -31.09
N PRO A 386 -14.04 -3.53 -30.86
CA PRO A 386 -13.29 -2.72 -31.81
C PRO A 386 -11.88 -3.23 -32.04
N GLU A 387 -11.30 -2.88 -33.20
CA GLU A 387 -9.96 -3.33 -33.60
C GLU A 387 -8.87 -3.03 -32.55
N TYR A 388 -8.93 -1.86 -31.91
CA TYR A 388 -7.97 -1.45 -30.87
C TYR A 388 -8.02 -2.30 -29.61
N PHE A 389 -9.15 -2.95 -29.35
CA PHE A 389 -9.36 -3.75 -28.14
C PHE A 389 -9.51 -5.24 -28.49
N ARG A 390 -9.05 -5.65 -29.68
CA ARG A 390 -9.25 -7.01 -30.21
C ARG A 390 -8.55 -8.11 -29.40
N ASP A 391 -7.46 -7.77 -28.71
CA ASP A 391 -6.68 -8.72 -27.91
C ASP A 391 -7.26 -8.91 -26.50
N ASP A 392 -8.59 -9.01 -26.39
CA ASP A 392 -9.32 -9.21 -25.14
C ASP A 392 -9.23 -10.65 -24.64
N TRP A 393 -8.15 -10.97 -23.93
CA TRP A 393 -7.88 -12.33 -23.47
C TRP A 393 -8.89 -12.81 -22.43
N LEU A 394 -9.38 -11.87 -21.60
CA LEU A 394 -10.36 -12.17 -20.56
C LEU A 394 -11.68 -12.63 -21.18
N ASN A 395 -12.26 -11.81 -22.03
CA ASN A 395 -13.55 -12.15 -22.62
C ASN A 395 -13.44 -13.26 -23.67
N TRP A 396 -12.29 -13.39 -24.36
CA TRP A 396 -11.98 -14.55 -25.19
C TRP A 396 -12.02 -15.87 -24.41
N TRP A 397 -11.47 -15.88 -23.20
CA TRP A 397 -11.46 -17.06 -22.33
C TRP A 397 -12.89 -17.48 -21.93
N TRP A 398 -13.70 -16.51 -21.51
CA TRP A 398 -15.09 -16.76 -21.14
C TRP A 398 -15.93 -17.25 -22.33
N ASP A 399 -15.71 -16.71 -23.53
CA ASP A 399 -16.35 -17.22 -24.75
C ASP A 399 -15.95 -18.66 -25.07
N CYS A 400 -14.68 -19.02 -24.83
CA CYS A 400 -14.20 -20.40 -25.01
C CYS A 400 -14.83 -21.34 -23.97
N LYS A 401 -14.94 -20.92 -22.71
CA LYS A 401 -15.65 -21.69 -21.67
C LYS A 401 -17.12 -21.87 -22.00
N ALA A 402 -17.82 -20.82 -22.44
CA ALA A 402 -19.22 -20.89 -22.84
C ALA A 402 -19.48 -21.91 -23.96
N LYS A 403 -18.50 -22.13 -24.86
CA LYS A 403 -18.57 -23.15 -25.92
C LYS A 403 -18.30 -24.57 -25.42
N LYS A 404 -17.50 -24.73 -24.37
CA LYS A 404 -17.02 -26.03 -23.87
C LYS A 404 -17.93 -26.62 -22.78
N TYR A 405 -18.54 -25.80 -21.93
CA TYR A 405 -19.30 -26.25 -20.76
C TYR A 405 -20.81 -26.02 -20.95
N THR A 406 -21.62 -27.05 -20.69
CA THR A 406 -23.09 -26.96 -20.71
C THR A 406 -23.62 -26.40 -19.39
N ALA A 407 -24.40 -25.31 -19.42
CA ALA A 407 -25.41 -24.75 -18.48
C ALA A 407 -25.31 -24.91 -16.94
N LYS A 408 -24.31 -25.60 -16.39
CA LYS A 408 -24.18 -25.94 -14.96
C LYS A 408 -23.07 -25.15 -14.26
N GLU A 409 -22.13 -24.56 -15.00
CA GLU A 409 -21.10 -23.70 -14.44
C GLU A 409 -21.49 -22.22 -14.63
N PRO A 410 -21.24 -21.36 -13.64
CA PRO A 410 -21.47 -19.93 -13.78
C PRO A 410 -20.61 -19.38 -14.91
N LEU A 411 -21.26 -18.80 -15.93
CA LEU A 411 -20.61 -18.11 -17.04
C LEU A 411 -20.64 -16.62 -16.76
N ASP A 412 -19.47 -16.01 -16.88
CA ASP A 412 -19.29 -14.57 -16.76
C ASP A 412 -18.98 -13.95 -18.12
N ASP A 413 -19.21 -12.65 -18.26
CA ASP A 413 -18.70 -11.83 -19.35
C ASP A 413 -18.41 -10.43 -18.82
N TYR A 414 -17.19 -9.95 -18.99
CA TYR A 414 -16.75 -8.64 -18.51
C TYR A 414 -17.14 -7.56 -19.53
N ARG A 415 -18.41 -7.63 -19.97
CA ARG A 415 -19.02 -6.87 -21.06
C ARG A 415 -20.33 -6.28 -20.58
N PHE A 416 -20.38 -4.98 -20.43
CA PHE A 416 -21.46 -4.29 -19.76
C PHE A 416 -22.14 -3.26 -20.65
N VAL A 417 -23.46 -3.24 -20.61
CA VAL A 417 -24.28 -2.14 -21.11
C VAL A 417 -24.67 -1.26 -19.93
N TYR A 418 -24.36 0.03 -20.03
CA TYR A 418 -24.75 1.02 -19.04
C TYR A 418 -25.76 1.98 -19.65
N LEU A 419 -26.83 2.26 -18.92
CA LEU A 419 -27.88 3.18 -19.33
C LEU A 419 -28.30 4.03 -18.13
N GLY A 420 -28.03 5.33 -18.20
CA GLY A 420 -28.26 6.23 -17.06
C GLY A 420 -28.89 7.57 -17.45
N PRO A 421 -29.69 8.17 -16.56
CA PRO A 421 -30.19 9.53 -16.75
C PRO A 421 -29.07 10.56 -16.63
N ARG A 422 -29.37 11.81 -17.01
CA ARG A 422 -28.52 12.95 -16.66
C ARG A 422 -28.25 12.97 -15.15
N GLY A 423 -27.02 13.30 -14.77
CA GLY A 423 -26.59 13.36 -13.37
C GLY A 423 -26.29 12.01 -12.73
N SER A 424 -26.51 10.89 -13.43
CA SER A 424 -26.02 9.59 -12.96
C SER A 424 -24.50 9.60 -12.87
N PHE A 425 -24.00 8.95 -11.82
CA PHE A 425 -22.66 9.16 -11.32
C PHE A 425 -22.02 7.81 -10.95
N THR A 426 -20.77 7.61 -11.37
CA THR A 426 -19.93 6.52 -10.88
C THR A 426 -18.81 7.12 -10.03
N PRO A 427 -18.71 6.76 -8.74
CA PRO A 427 -17.68 7.25 -7.82
C PRO A 427 -16.26 7.07 -8.32
N LEU A 428 -15.32 7.76 -7.67
CA LEU A 428 -13.90 7.60 -7.96
C LEU A 428 -13.43 6.18 -7.63
N HIS A 429 -12.99 5.45 -8.65
CA HIS A 429 -12.53 4.05 -8.57
C HIS A 429 -11.49 3.77 -9.67
N HIS A 430 -10.97 2.56 -9.76
CA HIS A 430 -10.32 2.04 -10.96
C HIS A 430 -10.97 0.69 -11.28
N ASP A 431 -10.94 0.27 -12.54
CA ASP A 431 -11.70 -0.90 -13.00
C ASP A 431 -11.16 -2.23 -12.47
N VAL A 432 -12.06 -3.22 -12.35
CA VAL A 432 -11.92 -4.44 -11.55
C VAL A 432 -12.56 -5.65 -12.25
N PHE A 433 -11.97 -6.84 -12.05
CA PHE A 433 -12.65 -8.14 -12.09
C PHE A 433 -13.74 -8.24 -11.00
N GLU A 434 -14.99 -7.85 -11.26
CA GLU A 434 -16.09 -8.22 -10.36
C GLU A 434 -17.42 -8.40 -11.10
N SER A 435 -18.02 -9.58 -10.96
CA SER A 435 -19.40 -9.88 -11.37
C SER A 435 -20.32 -10.32 -10.22
N ASN A 436 -19.84 -10.40 -8.96
CA ASN A 436 -20.73 -10.73 -7.83
C ASN A 436 -20.33 -10.25 -6.43
N ARG A 437 -21.40 -10.11 -5.62
CA ARG A 437 -21.57 -9.42 -4.34
C ARG A 437 -20.71 -9.95 -3.17
N TYR A 438 -20.33 -9.01 -2.30
CA TYR A 438 -19.76 -9.13 -0.95
C TYR A 438 -18.26 -9.45 -0.90
N THR A 439 -17.41 -8.44 -0.69
CA THR A 439 -16.33 -8.45 0.32
C THR A 439 -15.67 -7.06 0.45
N TYR A 440 -15.64 -6.55 1.69
CA TYR A 440 -14.75 -5.47 2.13
C TYR A 440 -13.36 -6.04 2.37
N CYS A 441 -12.32 -5.52 1.70
CA CYS A 441 -10.98 -5.35 2.27
C CYS A 441 -10.11 -4.44 1.38
N TYR A 442 -9.41 -3.52 2.03
CA TYR A 442 -8.27 -2.69 1.58
C TYR A 442 -8.09 -2.44 0.07
N ALA A 443 -8.52 -1.26 -0.38
CA ALA A 443 -8.23 -0.73 -1.71
C ALA A 443 -6.70 -0.54 -1.94
N LEU A 444 -6.06 -1.54 -2.54
CA LEU A 444 -4.67 -1.48 -3.01
C LEU A 444 -4.51 -2.12 -4.40
N LEU A 445 -4.72 -1.30 -5.44
CA LEU A 445 -4.32 -1.47 -6.85
C LEU A 445 -4.90 -2.72 -7.57
N LYS A 446 -6.03 -2.54 -8.25
CA LYS A 446 -6.63 -3.46 -9.23
C LYS A 446 -6.31 -2.93 -10.65
N LEU A 447 -5.86 -3.79 -11.57
CA LEU A 447 -4.92 -3.38 -12.63
C LEU A 447 -5.26 -3.96 -14.01
N GLU A 448 -6.51 -3.83 -14.44
CA GLU A 448 -6.95 -4.17 -15.79
C GLU A 448 -6.99 -2.95 -16.70
N PHE A 449 -7.05 -3.19 -18.01
CA PHE A 449 -7.53 -2.19 -18.94
C PHE A 449 -9.05 -2.20 -18.93
N SER A 450 -9.63 -1.04 -19.22
CA SER A 450 -11.05 -0.92 -19.51
C SER A 450 -11.23 -0.01 -20.68
N TRP A 451 -12.32 -0.21 -21.41
CA TRP A 451 -12.74 0.75 -22.41
C TRP A 451 -14.22 1.02 -22.31
N SER A 452 -14.62 2.27 -22.60
CA SER A 452 -16.03 2.65 -22.70
C SER A 452 -16.27 3.30 -24.06
N ILE A 453 -17.21 2.77 -24.83
CA ILE A 453 -17.72 3.41 -26.04
C ILE A 453 -19.06 4.05 -25.73
N ASN A 454 -19.11 5.37 -25.92
CA ASN A 454 -20.32 6.14 -25.71
C ASN A 454 -21.22 6.07 -26.96
N ILE A 455 -22.44 5.56 -26.83
CA ILE A 455 -23.38 5.38 -27.94
C ILE A 455 -24.20 6.65 -28.15
N ILE A 456 -24.82 7.15 -27.08
CA ILE A 456 -25.55 8.43 -27.04
C ILE A 456 -25.29 9.14 -25.72
N GLY A 457 -25.61 10.44 -25.66
CA GLY A 457 -25.40 11.25 -24.47
C GLY A 457 -23.98 11.80 -24.39
N GLU A 458 -23.49 12.03 -23.18
CA GLU A 458 -22.20 12.68 -22.95
C GLU A 458 -21.72 12.35 -21.54
N LYS A 459 -20.44 11.96 -21.44
CA LYS A 459 -19.82 11.61 -20.17
C LYS A 459 -18.70 12.59 -19.83
N GLU A 460 -18.72 13.11 -18.62
CA GLU A 460 -17.57 13.80 -18.04
C GLU A 460 -16.73 12.81 -17.26
N TRP A 461 -15.46 12.72 -17.62
CA TRP A 461 -14.46 11.90 -16.95
C TRP A 461 -13.49 12.77 -16.15
N ILE A 462 -13.12 12.29 -14.97
CA ILE A 462 -12.03 12.85 -14.16
C ILE A 462 -11.05 11.71 -13.88
N PHE A 463 -9.82 11.82 -14.36
CA PHE A 463 -8.77 10.82 -14.21
C PHE A 463 -7.66 11.30 -13.28
N PHE A 464 -7.05 10.36 -12.57
CA PHE A 464 -5.86 10.52 -11.77
C PHE A 464 -4.88 9.41 -12.11
N ALA A 465 -3.65 9.78 -12.47
CA ALA A 465 -2.58 8.83 -12.73
C ALA A 465 -2.27 8.00 -11.47
N PRO A 466 -1.75 6.77 -11.59
CA PRO A 466 -1.34 5.95 -10.45
C PRO A 466 -0.41 6.69 -9.46
N SER A 467 0.44 7.60 -9.97
CA SER A 467 1.32 8.45 -9.16
C SER A 467 0.58 9.43 -8.26
N GLU A 468 -0.66 9.81 -8.57
CA GLU A 468 -1.46 10.78 -7.81
C GLU A 468 -2.27 10.12 -6.68
N VAL A 469 -2.42 8.79 -6.68
CA VAL A 469 -3.32 8.06 -5.76
C VAL A 469 -3.01 8.32 -4.29
N HIS A 470 -1.73 8.46 -3.92
CA HIS A 470 -1.34 8.75 -2.55
C HIS A 470 -1.92 10.07 -2.01
N LYS A 471 -2.21 11.04 -2.89
CA LYS A 471 -2.83 12.33 -2.54
C LYS A 471 -4.34 12.21 -2.33
N LEU A 472 -4.97 11.18 -2.90
CA LEU A 472 -6.42 10.95 -2.84
C LEU A 472 -6.82 10.14 -1.58
N ARG A 473 -5.84 9.71 -0.79
CA ARG A 473 -6.06 8.92 0.43
C ARG A 473 -6.41 9.81 1.62
N ASP A 474 -7.13 9.23 2.56
CA ASP A 474 -7.45 9.89 3.82
C ASP A 474 -6.18 10.19 4.64
N GLN A 475 -6.32 10.99 5.69
CA GLN A 475 -5.24 11.36 6.62
C GLN A 475 -4.50 10.17 7.25
N PHE A 476 -5.04 8.95 7.19
CA PHE A 476 -4.42 7.72 7.70
C PHE A 476 -3.85 6.84 6.58
N GLY A 477 -3.95 7.25 5.31
CA GLY A 477 -3.53 6.49 4.14
C GLY A 477 -4.44 5.30 3.80
N ARG A 478 -5.63 5.17 4.43
CA ARG A 478 -6.43 3.94 4.39
C ARG A 478 -7.40 3.90 3.23
N THR A 479 -8.25 4.91 3.11
CA THR A 479 -9.33 4.97 2.11
C THR A 479 -9.06 6.04 1.07
N VAL A 480 -9.43 5.79 -0.18
CA VAL A 480 -9.43 6.81 -1.25
C VAL A 480 -10.79 7.52 -1.24
N LEU A 481 -10.79 8.84 -1.45
CA LEU A 481 -12.02 9.62 -1.55
C LEU A 481 -12.93 9.10 -2.68
N THR A 482 -14.25 9.14 -2.47
CA THR A 482 -15.22 8.59 -3.43
C THR A 482 -15.75 9.61 -4.43
N ASN A 483 -15.61 10.91 -4.15
CA ASN A 483 -16.03 11.97 -5.06
C ASN A 483 -14.93 13.05 -5.13
N ALA A 484 -14.29 13.16 -6.29
CA ALA A 484 -13.20 14.10 -6.54
C ALA A 484 -13.63 15.57 -6.53
N LEU A 485 -14.92 15.85 -6.67
CA LEU A 485 -15.48 17.20 -6.68
C LEU A 485 -16.13 17.60 -5.35
N ASP A 486 -16.43 16.63 -4.48
CA ASP A 486 -17.08 16.86 -3.19
C ASP A 486 -16.52 15.90 -2.13
N TYR A 487 -15.58 16.41 -1.34
CA TYR A 487 -14.92 15.65 -0.28
C TYR A 487 -14.59 16.54 0.93
N ASP A 488 -14.50 15.91 2.09
CA ASP A 488 -14.05 16.56 3.31
C ASP A 488 -12.54 16.76 3.29
N SER A 489 -12.11 18.01 3.10
CA SER A 489 -10.69 18.39 3.09
C SER A 489 -9.95 18.08 4.40
N SER A 490 -10.65 17.97 5.52
CA SER A 490 -10.02 17.56 6.79
C SER A 490 -9.72 16.06 6.81
N LYS A 491 -10.57 15.25 6.17
CA LYS A 491 -10.35 13.81 6.02
C LYS A 491 -9.34 13.50 4.92
N TYR A 492 -9.32 14.28 3.84
CA TYR A 492 -8.45 14.09 2.67
C TYR A 492 -7.57 15.33 2.41
N PRO A 493 -6.57 15.60 3.26
CA PRO A 493 -5.83 16.86 3.25
C PRO A 493 -5.02 17.10 1.98
N LEU A 494 -4.54 16.04 1.33
CA LEU A 494 -3.71 16.12 0.12
C LEU A 494 -4.52 16.17 -1.18
N ALA A 495 -5.82 15.88 -1.14
CA ALA A 495 -6.63 15.70 -2.35
C ALA A 495 -6.66 16.95 -3.24
N SER A 496 -6.64 18.13 -2.63
CA SER A 496 -6.58 19.43 -3.33
C SER A 496 -5.28 19.66 -4.12
N THR A 497 -4.22 18.89 -3.83
CA THR A 497 -2.91 18.96 -4.50
C THR A 497 -2.76 17.92 -5.61
N ALA A 498 -3.75 17.04 -5.78
CA ALA A 498 -3.78 16.08 -6.88
C ALA A 498 -4.01 16.80 -8.21
N THR A 499 -3.41 16.28 -9.28
CA THR A 499 -3.51 16.85 -10.62
C THR A 499 -4.45 16.00 -11.48
N PRO A 500 -5.76 16.30 -11.52
CA PRO A 500 -6.69 15.54 -12.34
C PRO A 500 -6.57 15.89 -13.83
N ILE A 501 -6.91 14.92 -14.66
CA ILE A 501 -7.22 15.13 -16.08
C ILE A 501 -8.74 15.09 -16.24
N ARG A 502 -9.34 16.11 -16.86
CA ARG A 502 -10.79 16.15 -17.14
C ARG A 502 -11.04 16.07 -18.63
N LEU A 503 -12.02 15.28 -19.03
CA LEU A 503 -12.37 15.06 -20.43
C LEU A 503 -13.89 14.92 -20.59
N ILE A 504 -14.43 15.45 -21.68
CA ILE A 504 -15.79 15.18 -22.11
C ILE A 504 -15.75 14.15 -23.25
N GLN A 505 -16.40 13.00 -23.03
CA GLN A 505 -16.53 11.94 -24.02
C GLN A 505 -17.84 12.11 -24.82
N PRO A 506 -17.77 12.48 -26.12
CA PRO A 506 -18.94 12.60 -26.98
C PRO A 506 -19.45 11.21 -27.44
N PRO A 507 -20.65 11.13 -28.04
CA PRO A 507 -21.10 9.92 -28.74
C PRO A 507 -20.10 9.47 -29.81
N ARG A 508 -20.11 8.18 -30.14
CA ARG A 508 -19.24 7.54 -31.16
C ARG A 508 -17.75 7.70 -30.89
N SER A 509 -17.37 7.69 -29.61
CA SER A 509 -15.97 7.70 -29.17
C SER A 509 -15.71 6.64 -28.12
N ALA A 510 -14.51 6.06 -28.16
CA ALA A 510 -13.98 5.16 -27.14
C ALA A 510 -13.03 5.92 -26.23
N ILE A 511 -13.06 5.62 -24.93
CA ILE A 511 -12.01 5.98 -23.99
C ILE A 511 -11.28 4.70 -23.58
N LEU A 512 -9.94 4.69 -23.65
CA LEU A 512 -9.12 3.69 -22.96
C LEU A 512 -8.86 4.17 -21.54
N VAL A 513 -9.22 3.34 -20.57
CA VAL A 513 -8.87 3.48 -19.16
C VAL A 513 -7.68 2.56 -18.87
N PRO A 514 -6.48 3.10 -18.60
CA PRO A 514 -5.30 2.27 -18.35
C PRO A 514 -5.28 1.67 -16.95
N SER A 515 -4.46 0.64 -16.77
CA SER A 515 -4.35 -0.09 -15.50
C SER A 515 -3.91 0.81 -14.35
N GLY A 516 -4.69 0.78 -13.26
CA GLY A 516 -4.42 1.52 -12.03
C GLY A 516 -4.76 3.01 -12.07
N TRP A 517 -5.34 3.52 -13.17
CA TRP A 517 -5.82 4.89 -13.25
C TRP A 517 -7.14 5.03 -12.50
N TYR A 518 -7.13 5.86 -11.44
CA TYR A 518 -8.36 6.22 -10.76
C TYR A 518 -9.16 7.17 -11.62
N HIS A 519 -10.45 6.92 -11.75
CA HIS A 519 -11.33 7.71 -12.56
C HIS A 519 -12.75 7.79 -11.97
N GLN A 520 -13.42 8.88 -12.27
CA GLN A 520 -14.79 9.19 -11.89
C GLN A 520 -15.56 9.60 -13.13
N VAL A 521 -16.81 9.16 -13.24
CA VAL A 521 -17.62 9.39 -14.44
C VAL A 521 -18.98 9.97 -14.08
N THR A 522 -19.36 11.07 -14.73
CA THR A 522 -20.67 11.69 -14.60
C THR A 522 -21.33 11.77 -15.96
N ASN A 523 -22.56 11.27 -16.08
CA ASN A 523 -23.34 11.44 -17.31
C ASN A 523 -23.95 12.86 -17.32
N THR A 524 -23.53 13.74 -18.23
CA THR A 524 -24.05 15.11 -18.33
C THR A 524 -25.37 15.15 -19.11
N LYS A 525 -25.71 14.07 -19.82
CA LYS A 525 -26.97 13.82 -20.53
C LYS A 525 -27.42 12.38 -20.26
N THR A 526 -28.67 12.04 -20.61
CA THR A 526 -29.07 10.63 -20.67
C THR A 526 -28.14 9.88 -21.61
N THR A 527 -27.51 8.82 -21.11
CA THR A 527 -26.34 8.21 -21.73
C THR A 527 -26.48 6.70 -21.80
N LEU A 528 -26.13 6.15 -22.96
CA LEU A 528 -26.00 4.72 -23.21
C LEU A 528 -24.54 4.44 -23.61
N SER A 529 -23.91 3.46 -22.98
CA SER A 529 -22.56 3.05 -23.34
C SER A 529 -22.36 1.54 -23.26
N ILE A 530 -21.32 1.10 -23.96
CA ILE A 530 -20.80 -0.26 -23.90
C ILE A 530 -19.41 -0.22 -23.29
N ASN A 531 -19.18 -1.09 -22.31
CA ASN A 531 -17.99 -1.07 -21.47
C ASN A 531 -17.42 -2.48 -21.36
N HIS A 532 -16.11 -2.65 -21.52
CA HIS A 532 -15.45 -3.93 -21.23
C HIS A 532 -14.31 -3.72 -20.26
N ASN A 533 -14.10 -4.71 -19.39
CA ASN A 533 -12.85 -4.89 -18.66
C ASN A 533 -12.06 -6.03 -19.33
N TRP A 534 -10.75 -5.85 -19.44
CA TRP A 534 -9.89 -6.78 -20.15
C TRP A 534 -8.42 -6.67 -19.75
N PHE A 535 -7.65 -7.67 -20.13
CA PHE A 535 -6.19 -7.65 -20.05
C PHE A 535 -5.58 -8.39 -21.23
N ASN A 536 -4.31 -8.12 -21.49
CA ASN A 536 -3.53 -8.75 -22.55
C ASN A 536 -2.03 -8.72 -22.19
N ALA A 537 -1.16 -9.03 -23.15
CA ALA A 537 0.29 -9.05 -22.95
C ALA A 537 0.88 -7.73 -22.41
N TYR A 538 0.26 -6.58 -22.70
CA TYR A 538 0.81 -5.27 -22.29
C TYR A 538 0.65 -4.98 -20.80
N ASN A 539 -0.35 -5.56 -20.13
CA ASN A 539 -0.57 -5.38 -18.69
C ASN A 539 -0.57 -6.69 -17.88
N ILE A 540 -0.34 -7.85 -18.50
CA ILE A 540 -0.40 -9.15 -17.82
C ILE A 540 0.58 -9.26 -16.63
N GLU A 541 1.76 -8.65 -16.69
CA GLU A 541 2.68 -8.63 -15.54
C GLU A 541 2.08 -7.87 -14.35
N ILE A 542 1.32 -6.83 -14.63
CA ILE A 542 0.64 -6.03 -13.62
C ILE A 542 -0.51 -6.84 -13.00
N VAL A 543 -1.30 -7.52 -13.83
CA VAL A 543 -2.35 -8.46 -13.40
C VAL A 543 -1.76 -9.59 -12.55
N TRP A 544 -0.64 -10.18 -12.97
CA TRP A 544 0.01 -11.27 -12.24
C TRP A 544 0.49 -10.86 -10.85
N LYS A 545 1.16 -9.70 -10.73
CA LYS A 545 1.57 -9.16 -9.42
C LYS A 545 0.38 -8.88 -8.51
N TYR A 546 -0.78 -8.53 -9.07
CA TYR A 546 -2.01 -8.37 -8.31
C TYR A 546 -2.52 -9.72 -7.77
N PHE A 547 -2.62 -10.75 -8.61
CA PHE A 547 -2.99 -12.11 -8.17
C PHE A 547 -2.10 -12.61 -7.03
N GLN A 548 -0.77 -12.44 -7.14
CA GLN A 548 0.18 -12.82 -6.09
C GLN A 548 -0.07 -12.08 -4.76
N ARG A 549 -0.33 -10.78 -4.82
CA ARG A 549 -0.59 -9.96 -3.62
C ARG A 549 -1.92 -10.31 -2.97
N GLU A 550 -2.97 -10.54 -3.76
CA GLU A 550 -4.28 -10.92 -3.22
C GLU A 550 -4.25 -12.30 -2.59
N LEU A 551 -3.56 -13.26 -3.20
CA LEU A 551 -3.37 -14.58 -2.58
C LEU A 551 -2.66 -14.45 -1.23
N GLN A 552 -1.54 -13.71 -1.16
CA GLN A 552 -0.83 -13.47 0.10
C GLN A 552 -1.71 -12.78 1.16
N ALA A 553 -2.57 -11.85 0.73
CA ALA A 553 -3.51 -11.18 1.64
C ALA A 553 -4.55 -12.17 2.17
N VAL A 554 -5.17 -12.96 1.30
CA VAL A 554 -6.13 -14.00 1.67
C VAL A 554 -5.51 -15.01 2.63
N GLU A 555 -4.32 -15.53 2.30
CA GLU A 555 -3.58 -16.49 3.13
C GLU A 555 -3.27 -15.93 4.52
N LYS A 556 -2.90 -14.65 4.60
CA LYS A 556 -2.63 -13.96 5.86
C LYS A 556 -3.90 -13.78 6.68
N GLU A 557 -5.01 -13.38 6.06
CA GLU A 557 -6.28 -13.19 6.75
C GLU A 557 -6.83 -14.51 7.29
N ILE A 558 -6.70 -15.63 6.57
CA ILE A 558 -7.16 -16.95 7.04
C ILE A 558 -6.15 -17.69 7.93
N ALA A 559 -4.92 -17.18 8.08
CA ALA A 559 -3.84 -17.87 8.80
C ALA A 559 -4.21 -18.26 10.25
N HIS A 560 -5.05 -17.46 10.91
CA HIS A 560 -5.50 -17.70 12.28
C HIS A 560 -6.58 -18.80 12.40
N CYS A 561 -7.19 -19.19 11.28
CA CYS A 561 -8.25 -20.20 11.21
C CYS A 561 -7.74 -21.57 10.73
N ARG A 562 -6.45 -21.71 10.41
CA ARG A 562 -5.88 -22.95 9.82
C ARG A 562 -6.21 -24.21 10.61
N ASP A 563 -6.10 -24.15 11.94
CA ASP A 563 -6.41 -25.29 12.82
C ASP A 563 -7.92 -25.65 12.88
N SER A 564 -8.79 -24.83 12.29
CA SER A 564 -10.25 -25.01 12.28
C SER A 564 -10.79 -25.52 10.94
N PHE A 565 -9.95 -25.67 9.92
CA PHE A 565 -10.38 -26.14 8.60
C PHE A 565 -10.21 -27.66 8.47
N ASP A 566 -11.28 -28.36 8.07
CA ASP A 566 -11.26 -29.80 7.77
C ASP A 566 -10.64 -30.13 6.38
N THR A 567 -10.35 -29.11 5.57
CA THR A 567 -9.81 -29.21 4.20
C THR A 567 -8.44 -28.54 4.09
N GLU A 568 -7.69 -28.84 3.03
CA GLU A 568 -6.39 -28.19 2.75
C GLU A 568 -6.55 -26.66 2.66
N ASP A 569 -5.74 -25.92 3.44
CA ASP A 569 -5.74 -24.44 3.52
C ASP A 569 -5.69 -23.77 2.15
N GLU A 570 -4.96 -24.38 1.22
CA GLU A 570 -4.77 -23.90 -0.15
C GLU A 570 -6.10 -23.82 -0.92
N TRP A 571 -6.99 -24.80 -0.77
CA TRP A 571 -8.30 -24.79 -1.44
C TRP A 571 -9.18 -23.62 -0.96
N ILE A 572 -9.14 -23.30 0.34
CA ILE A 572 -9.90 -22.18 0.92
C ILE A 572 -9.35 -20.86 0.40
N ALA A 573 -8.04 -20.72 0.35
CA ALA A 573 -7.41 -19.53 -0.21
C ALA A 573 -7.81 -19.32 -1.67
N GLN A 574 -7.81 -20.38 -2.50
CA GLN A 574 -8.26 -20.29 -3.89
C GLN A 574 -9.75 -19.98 -4.01
N LEU A 575 -10.62 -20.53 -3.14
CA LEU A 575 -12.05 -20.23 -3.14
C LEU A 575 -12.32 -18.77 -2.80
N ILE A 576 -11.65 -18.23 -1.78
CA ILE A 576 -11.77 -16.82 -1.39
C ILE A 576 -11.19 -15.91 -2.47
N LEU A 577 -10.05 -16.29 -3.05
CA LEU A 577 -9.45 -15.55 -4.15
C LEU A 577 -10.44 -15.48 -5.33
N ARG A 578 -10.99 -16.61 -5.76
CA ARG A 578 -12.03 -16.66 -6.81
C ARG A 578 -13.23 -15.77 -6.49
N ALA A 579 -13.67 -15.73 -5.23
CA ALA A 579 -14.75 -14.86 -4.80
C ALA A 579 -14.38 -13.37 -4.86
N ASN A 580 -13.14 -13.02 -4.52
CA ASN A 580 -12.66 -11.63 -4.46
C ASN A 580 -12.28 -11.04 -5.83
N ILE A 581 -11.77 -11.87 -6.75
CA ILE A 581 -11.22 -11.41 -8.04
C ILE A 581 -11.83 -12.12 -9.25
N GLY A 582 -12.90 -12.89 -9.09
CA GLY A 582 -13.62 -13.56 -10.18
C GLY A 582 -12.91 -14.76 -10.82
N MET A 583 -11.65 -15.03 -10.48
CA MET A 583 -10.82 -16.11 -11.05
C MET A 583 -9.79 -16.61 -10.03
N ASP A 584 -9.60 -17.92 -9.92
CA ASP A 584 -8.52 -18.51 -9.10
C ASP A 584 -7.22 -18.72 -9.91
N PHE A 585 -6.12 -19.12 -9.26
CA PHE A 585 -4.83 -19.35 -9.94
C PHE A 585 -4.90 -20.48 -10.96
N ASN A 586 -5.72 -21.50 -10.72
CA ASN A 586 -5.85 -22.62 -11.64
C ASN A 586 -6.54 -22.16 -12.93
N GLU A 587 -7.62 -21.40 -12.82
CA GLU A 587 -8.30 -20.80 -13.97
C GLU A 587 -7.41 -19.81 -14.71
N PHE A 588 -6.64 -18.98 -14.00
CA PHE A 588 -5.69 -18.05 -14.61
C PHE A 588 -4.59 -18.80 -15.37
N ARG A 589 -4.03 -19.86 -14.78
CA ARG A 589 -3.06 -20.73 -15.44
C ARG A 589 -3.64 -21.41 -16.68
N GLU A 590 -4.85 -21.95 -16.60
CA GLU A 590 -5.53 -22.58 -17.73
C GLU A 590 -5.78 -21.59 -18.87
N LEU A 591 -6.18 -20.36 -18.54
CA LEU A 591 -6.32 -19.26 -19.51
C LEU A 591 -5.00 -19.00 -20.23
N LEU A 592 -3.91 -18.83 -19.48
CA LEU A 592 -2.58 -18.57 -20.04
C LEU A 592 -2.08 -19.74 -20.91
N GLN A 593 -2.29 -20.99 -20.47
CA GLN A 593 -1.94 -22.17 -21.25
C GLN A 593 -2.76 -22.26 -22.55
N ALA A 594 -4.07 -21.98 -22.47
CA ALA A 594 -4.91 -21.94 -23.66
C ALA A 594 -4.46 -20.82 -24.62
N LYS A 595 -4.09 -19.65 -24.09
CA LYS A 595 -3.62 -18.53 -24.91
C LYS A 595 -2.24 -18.78 -25.52
N ALA A 596 -1.35 -19.50 -24.84
CA ALA A 596 -0.06 -19.93 -25.39
C ALA A 596 -0.21 -20.87 -26.60
N LEU A 597 -1.33 -21.59 -26.70
CA LEU A 597 -1.64 -22.51 -27.79
C LEU A 597 -2.47 -21.84 -28.91
N ASP A 598 -2.88 -20.58 -28.74
CA ASP A 598 -3.65 -19.85 -29.74
C ASP A 598 -2.77 -19.53 -30.95
N THR A 599 -3.18 -19.96 -32.14
CA THR A 599 -2.44 -19.73 -33.39
C THR A 599 -2.33 -18.25 -33.77
N ASN A 600 -3.14 -17.38 -33.15
CA ASN A 600 -3.08 -15.93 -33.35
C ASN A 600 -2.18 -15.22 -32.33
N ALA A 601 -1.60 -15.93 -31.35
CA ALA A 601 -0.69 -15.32 -30.38
C ALA A 601 0.59 -14.84 -31.08
N THR A 602 1.00 -13.61 -30.77
CA THR A 602 2.25 -13.04 -31.27
C THR A 602 3.46 -13.57 -30.49
N GLU A 603 4.66 -13.30 -30.99
CA GLU A 603 5.90 -13.58 -30.24
C GLU A 603 5.95 -12.80 -28.92
N PHE A 604 5.47 -11.55 -28.91
CA PHE A 604 5.37 -10.74 -27.69
C PHE A 604 4.44 -11.38 -26.66
N ASP A 605 3.26 -11.84 -27.08
CA ASP A 605 2.32 -12.54 -26.19
C ASP A 605 2.96 -13.79 -25.60
N SER A 606 3.62 -14.58 -26.44
CA SER A 606 4.29 -15.82 -26.04
C SER A 606 5.38 -15.58 -24.99
N ILE A 607 6.16 -14.50 -25.13
CA ILE A 607 7.20 -14.13 -24.15
C ILE A 607 6.56 -13.80 -22.80
N GLN A 608 5.51 -12.97 -22.79
CA GLN A 608 4.85 -12.56 -21.55
C GLN A 608 4.14 -13.72 -20.85
N ILE A 609 3.45 -14.58 -21.61
CA ILE A 609 2.76 -15.76 -21.10
C ILE A 609 3.77 -16.74 -20.49
N ASN A 610 4.85 -17.07 -21.22
CA ASN A 610 5.85 -18.03 -20.73
C ASN A 610 6.58 -17.53 -19.48
N LYS A 611 6.83 -16.21 -19.37
CA LYS A 611 7.39 -15.62 -18.15
C LYS A 611 6.55 -15.97 -16.93
N ILE A 612 5.23 -15.78 -17.00
CA ILE A 612 4.31 -16.02 -15.88
C ILE A 612 4.08 -17.52 -15.66
N LEU A 613 3.91 -18.32 -16.73
CA LEU A 613 3.76 -19.77 -16.61
C LEU A 613 4.97 -20.42 -15.94
N ASN A 614 6.19 -19.95 -16.22
CA ASN A 614 7.39 -20.44 -15.55
C ASN A 614 7.36 -20.14 -14.04
N GLU A 615 6.86 -18.98 -13.62
CA GLU A 615 6.68 -18.64 -12.20
C GLU A 615 5.57 -19.48 -11.55
N LEU A 616 4.47 -19.76 -12.26
CA LEU A 616 3.38 -20.63 -11.82
C LEU A 616 3.75 -22.12 -11.74
N CYS A 617 4.86 -22.54 -12.36
CA CYS A 617 5.36 -23.92 -12.35
C CYS A 617 6.45 -24.16 -11.30
N VAL A 618 6.81 -23.16 -10.49
CA VAL A 618 7.73 -23.33 -9.35
C VAL A 618 6.91 -23.74 -8.11
N ASP A 619 6.91 -25.06 -7.88
CA ASP A 619 6.42 -25.84 -6.72
C ASP A 619 5.09 -25.44 -6.07
#